data_AF-A0A8W8K9Y7-F1
#
_entry.id   AF-A0A8W8K9Y7-F1
#
_cell.length_a   1.000
_cell.length_b   1.000
_cell.length_c   1.000
_cell.angle_alpha   90.00
_cell.angle_beta   90.00
_cell.angle_gamma   90.00
#
_symmetry.space_group_name_H-M   'P 1'
#
loop_
_entity.id
_entity.type
_entity.pdbx_description
1 polymer ?
#
loop_
_entity_poly.entity_id
_entity_poly.type
_entity_poly.pdbx_seq_one_letter_code
_entity_poly.pdbx_strand_id
1 'polypeptide(L)' 'DYGFTFATARAQAPATIGLACKQDDGEFEQLEITPLSSPPELPDVMKQQDSTSAHAQEQTAS' A
#
# COMPACT_ATOMS: atom_id res chain seq x y z
N ASP A 1 2.49 23.65 -10.29
CA ASP A 1 2.19 22.73 -9.18
C ASP A 1 2.71 21.35 -9.57
N TYR A 2 3.39 20.64 -8.67
CA TYR A 2 4.07 19.36 -8.95
C TYR A 2 3.17 18.14 -8.69
N GLY A 3 1.87 18.35 -8.47
CA GLY A 3 0.85 17.28 -8.34
C GLY A 3 0.63 16.76 -6.91
N PHE A 4 1.27 17.38 -5.92
CA PHE A 4 1.03 17.10 -4.50
C PHE A 4 -0.16 17.91 -3.99
N THR A 5 -1.31 17.24 -3.87
CA THR A 5 -2.58 17.84 -3.46
C THR A 5 -3.13 17.15 -2.22
N PHE A 6 -4.15 17.72 -1.60
CA PHE A 6 -4.84 17.07 -0.49
C PHE A 6 -5.45 15.71 -0.87
N ALA A 7 -5.83 15.51 -2.13
CA ALA A 7 -6.36 14.23 -2.61
C ALA A 7 -5.26 13.18 -2.83
N THR A 8 -4.06 13.60 -3.25
CA THR A 8 -2.96 12.71 -3.65
C THR A 8 -1.89 12.48 -2.56
N ALA A 9 -1.83 13.31 -1.52
CA ALA A 9 -0.89 13.20 -0.39
C ALA A 9 -1.62 13.21 0.97
N ARG A 10 -2.50 12.23 1.19
CA ARG A 10 -3.33 12.13 2.41
C ARG A 10 -2.51 11.64 3.60
N ALA A 11 -2.93 11.96 4.83
CA ALA A 11 -2.18 11.58 6.04
C ALA A 11 -1.97 10.06 6.19
N GLN A 12 -2.98 9.26 5.86
CA GLN A 12 -2.93 7.79 5.88
C GLN A 12 -2.33 7.16 4.61
N ALA A 13 -2.08 7.97 3.58
CA ALA A 13 -1.55 7.55 2.29
C ALA A 13 -0.69 8.69 1.71
N PRO A 14 0.47 8.97 2.32
CA PRO A 14 1.32 10.10 1.93
C PRO A 14 1.95 9.86 0.57
N ALA A 15 2.22 10.94 -0.16
CA ALA A 15 3.00 10.87 -1.38
C ALA A 15 4.49 10.74 -1.07
N THR A 16 5.24 10.04 -1.92
CA THR A 16 6.69 9.88 -1.77
C THR A 16 7.43 10.97 -2.54
N ILE A 17 8.45 11.56 -1.93
CA ILE A 17 9.35 12.53 -2.55
C ILE A 17 10.76 11.93 -2.58
N GLY A 18 11.32 11.79 -3.77
CA GLY A 18 12.71 11.34 -3.93
C GLY A 18 13.69 12.45 -3.55
N LEU A 19 14.77 12.08 -2.86
CA LEU A 19 15.86 12.96 -2.46
C LEU A 19 17.18 12.35 -2.93
N ALA A 20 18.05 13.17 -3.53
CA ALA A 20 19.40 12.81 -3.90
C ALA A 20 20.35 13.92 -3.41
N CYS A 21 21.48 13.53 -2.83
CA CYS A 21 22.48 14.45 -2.31
C CYS A 21 23.48 14.86 -3.39
N LYS A 22 23.99 16.09 -3.28
CA LYS A 22 25.13 16.55 -4.07
C LYS A 22 26.42 16.02 -3.43
N GLN A 23 27.27 15.43 -4.24
CA GLN A 23 28.56 14.87 -3.85
C GLN A 23 29.66 15.94 -3.91
N ASP A 24 30.83 15.62 -3.35
CA ASP A 24 31.99 16.53 -3.29
C ASP A 24 32.54 16.89 -4.68
N ASP A 25 32.32 16.03 -5.68
CA ASP A 25 32.70 16.25 -7.08
C ASP A 25 31.79 17.26 -7.80
N GLY A 26 30.71 17.69 -7.15
CA GLY A 26 29.75 18.64 -7.70
C GLY A 26 28.55 18.01 -8.40
N GLU A 27 28.51 16.69 -8.54
CA GLU A 27 27.42 15.96 -9.18
C GLU A 27 26.40 15.44 -8.15
N PHE A 28 25.16 15.23 -8.56
CA PHE A 28 24.17 14.56 -7.72
C PHE A 28 24.33 13.05 -7.80
N GLU A 29 24.13 12.37 -6.67
CA GLU A 29 24.03 10.91 -6.68
C GLU A 29 22.79 10.45 -7.46
N GLN A 30 22.84 9.21 -7.95
CA GLN A 30 21.67 8.60 -8.57
C GLN A 30 20.57 8.45 -7.51
N LEU A 31 19.36 8.93 -7.83
CA LEU A 31 18.20 8.71 -6.96
C LEU A 31 17.98 7.20 -6.80
N GLU A 32 18.04 6.73 -5.56
CA GLU A 32 17.78 5.35 -5.17
C GLU A 32 16.80 5.36 -4.00
N ILE A 33 15.77 4.53 -4.08
CA ILE A 33 14.78 4.34 -3.00
C ILE A 33 14.74 2.85 -2.72
N THR A 34 15.39 2.44 -1.64
CA THR A 34 15.36 1.04 -1.22
C THR A 34 13.93 0.64 -0.84
N PRO A 35 13.38 -0.44 -1.42
CA PRO A 35 12.03 -0.89 -1.10
C PRO A 35 11.86 -1.28 0.38
N LEU A 36 10.64 -1.12 0.89
CA LEU A 36 10.26 -1.69 2.18
C LEU A 36 10.27 -3.22 2.10
N SER A 37 10.43 -3.87 3.26
CA SER A 37 10.31 -5.32 3.36
C SER A 37 8.91 -5.81 2.99
N SER A 38 8.83 -7.00 2.41
CA SER A 38 7.55 -7.68 2.19
C SER A 38 6.91 -8.12 3.52
N PRO A 39 5.57 -8.04 3.65
CA PRO A 39 4.87 -8.60 4.80
C PRO A 39 5.02 -10.13 4.85
N PRO A 40 4.86 -10.76 6.03
CA PRO A 40 4.85 -12.21 6.15
C PRO A 40 3.65 -12.84 5.44
N GLU A 41 3.67 -14.16 5.26
CA GLU A 41 2.52 -14.89 4.76
C GLU A 41 1.32 -14.70 5.70
N LEU A 42 0.15 -14.44 5.11
CA LEU A 42 -1.09 -14.27 5.87
C LEU A 42 -1.47 -15.60 6.53
N PRO A 43 -1.64 -15.67 7.86
CA PRO A 43 -2.00 -16.92 8.52
C PRO A 43 -3.41 -17.37 8.12
N ASP A 44 -3.66 -18.68 8.16
CA ASP A 44 -4.92 -19.27 7.67
C ASP A 44 -6.16 -18.70 8.36
N VAL A 45 -6.06 -18.35 9.63
CA VAL A 45 -7.15 -17.73 10.41
C VAL A 45 -7.52 -16.32 9.95
N MET A 46 -6.61 -15.63 9.26
CA MET A 46 -6.82 -14.29 8.70
C MET A 46 -7.22 -14.32 7.23
N LYS A 47 -7.13 -15.48 6.56
CA LYS A 47 -7.69 -15.66 5.22
C LYS A 47 -9.21 -15.58 5.36
N GLN A 48 -9.87 -14.83 4.48
CA GLN A 48 -11.33 -14.73 4.50
C GLN A 48 -11.91 -16.14 4.35
N GLN A 49 -12.71 -16.58 5.32
CA GLN A 49 -13.46 -17.81 5.17
C GLN A 49 -14.48 -17.59 4.05
N ASP A 50 -14.46 -18.46 3.03
CA ASP A 50 -15.48 -18.50 1.99
C ASP A 50 -16.86 -18.56 2.65
N SER A 51 -17.54 -17.42 2.76
CA SER A 51 -18.86 -17.30 3.40
C SER A 51 -19.98 -17.88 2.53
N THR A 52 -19.63 -18.65 1.48
CA THR A 52 -20.56 -19.10 0.43
C THR A 52 -21.42 -20.30 0.84
N SER A 53 -21.32 -20.80 2.08
CA SER A 53 -22.12 -21.96 2.53
C SER A 53 -23.13 -21.68 3.63
N ALA A 54 -23.21 -20.45 4.18
CA ALA A 54 -24.09 -20.16 5.32
C ALA A 54 -25.37 -19.35 4.97
N HIS A 55 -25.63 -19.02 3.71
CA HIS A 55 -26.76 -18.15 3.34
C HIS A 55 -27.73 -18.71 2.28
N ALA A 56 -27.80 -20.03 2.11
CA ALA A 56 -28.67 -20.68 1.11
C ALA A 56 -29.83 -21.52 1.69
N GLN A 57 -30.11 -21.50 3.00
CA GLN A 57 -31.15 -22.36 3.59
C GLN A 57 -32.34 -21.66 4.26
N GLU A 58 -32.48 -20.33 4.20
CA GLU A 58 -33.62 -19.63 4.82
C GLU A 58 -34.48 -18.83 3.83
N GLN A 59 -34.70 -19.38 2.63
CA GLN A 59 -35.78 -18.95 1.73
C GLN A 59 -36.65 -20.15 1.33
N THR A 60 -37.35 -20.74 2.30
CA THR A 60 -38.51 -21.60 2.05
C THR A 60 -39.48 -21.47 3.22
N ALA A 61 -40.12 -20.31 3.36
CA ALA A 61 -41.41 -20.14 4.04
C ALA A 61 -41.86 -18.67 3.97
N SER A 62 -42.70 -18.34 2.99
CA SER A 62 -43.80 -17.35 3.07
C SER A 62 -44.65 -17.47 1.81
#